data_AF-A0A3Q2VBZ7-F1
#
_entry.id   AF-A0A3Q2VBZ7-F1
#
_cell.length_a   1.000
_cell.length_b   1.000
_cell.length_c   1.000
_cell.angle_alpha   90.00
_cell.angle_beta   90.00
_cell.angle_gamma   90.00
#
_symmetry.space_group_name_H-M   'P 1'
#
loop_
_entity.id
_entity.type
_entity.pdbx_description
1 polymer ?
#
loop_
_entity_poly.entity_id
_entity_poly.type
_entity_poly.pdbx_seq_one_letter_code
_entity_poly.pdbx_strand_id
1 'polypeptide(L)'
;PAGPPPGAVATPPPPHLGQMRTKREAAISQSESEPEVEGVMSVLNGALAACRRAVKAQVCNEVAKRLHLMEDSWRSGRLSLPVRRRMDTLSAELQKGRWDAADDIHRSLMVDHVTEVSQWMVGVKRLIAETRNLIAPDSAAEAPPPTVAPCHGFVSLASFWAG
;
A
#
# COMPACT_ATOMS: atom_id res chain seq x y z
N PRO A 1 -56.78 32.93 59.42
CA PRO A 1 -56.49 31.62 60.05
C PRO A 1 -55.33 30.90 59.34
N ALA A 2 -54.26 30.65 60.10
CA ALA A 2 -53.20 29.62 60.02
C ALA A 2 -52.56 29.22 58.66
N GLY A 3 -51.23 29.40 58.55
CA GLY A 3 -50.38 28.75 57.53
C GLY A 3 -49.86 27.37 57.96
N PRO A 4 -49.03 26.68 57.15
CA PRO A 4 -48.38 25.41 57.52
C PRO A 4 -46.88 25.57 57.91
N PRO A 5 -46.32 24.63 58.71
CA PRO A 5 -45.07 24.77 59.48
C PRO A 5 -43.79 24.23 58.78
N PRO A 6 -42.59 24.42 59.38
CA PRO A 6 -41.28 24.06 58.82
C PRO A 6 -40.64 22.79 59.42
N GLY A 7 -39.74 22.17 58.65
CA GLY A 7 -38.51 21.51 59.14
C GLY A 7 -38.51 20.00 59.35
N ALA A 8 -37.58 19.29 58.67
CA ALA A 8 -36.68 18.31 59.29
C ALA A 8 -35.58 17.86 58.31
N VAL A 9 -34.36 17.86 58.83
CA VAL A 9 -33.04 17.64 58.22
C VAL A 9 -32.66 16.15 58.12
N ALA A 10 -31.75 15.77 57.20
CA ALA A 10 -30.65 14.80 57.43
C ALA A 10 -29.75 14.58 56.17
N THR A 11 -28.62 15.33 56.12
CA THR A 11 -27.18 14.94 55.93
C THR A 11 -26.67 13.87 54.89
N PRO A 12 -25.35 13.82 54.53
CA PRO A 12 -24.78 13.66 53.16
C PRO A 12 -23.94 12.35 52.99
N PRO A 13 -23.14 12.09 51.92
CA PRO A 13 -21.71 12.49 51.87
C PRO A 13 -21.15 12.64 50.38
N PRO A 14 -19.83 12.61 50.06
CA PRO A 14 -19.11 13.77 49.52
C PRO A 14 -18.33 13.39 48.21
N PRO A 15 -17.18 13.98 47.82
CA PRO A 15 -17.06 14.71 46.56
C PRO A 15 -16.04 14.09 45.57
N HIS A 16 -15.91 14.73 44.40
CA HIS A 16 -14.82 14.60 43.40
C HIS A 16 -14.39 13.18 42.96
N LEU A 17 -14.62 12.86 41.67
CA LEU A 17 -13.65 12.25 40.75
C LEU A 17 -14.31 11.93 39.39
N GLY A 18 -14.78 12.97 38.70
CA GLY A 18 -15.05 12.91 37.27
C GLY A 18 -13.80 13.30 36.50
N GLN A 19 -12.86 12.37 36.44
CA GLN A 19 -11.56 12.41 35.81
C GLN A 19 -11.48 13.32 34.55
N MET A 20 -10.74 14.43 34.69
CA MET A 20 -10.19 15.19 33.58
C MET A 20 -9.09 14.37 32.91
N ARG A 21 -9.49 13.46 32.02
CA ARG A 21 -8.68 12.89 30.95
C ARG A 21 -9.69 12.29 29.98
N THR A 22 -9.86 12.83 28.79
CA THR A 22 -9.11 12.30 27.65
C THR A 22 -9.45 13.14 26.44
N LYS A 23 -8.39 13.63 25.77
CA LYS A 23 -8.33 13.90 24.33
C LYS A 23 -9.29 15.02 23.92
N ARG A 24 -8.82 16.28 23.83
CA ARG A 24 -8.39 16.82 22.54
C ARG A 24 -8.88 15.95 21.38
N GLU A 25 -10.18 16.02 21.12
CA GLU A 25 -10.73 15.86 19.79
C GLU A 25 -10.16 17.02 18.97
N ALA A 26 -8.87 16.90 18.65
CA ALA A 26 -8.47 17.23 17.31
C ALA A 26 -9.44 16.43 16.46
N ALA A 27 -10.38 17.14 15.84
CA ALA A 27 -10.91 16.78 14.56
C ALA A 27 -9.69 16.49 13.66
N ILE A 28 -9.14 15.29 13.80
CA ILE A 28 -8.49 14.60 12.72
C ILE A 28 -9.68 14.36 11.82
N SER A 29 -9.97 15.36 10.99
CA SER A 29 -10.43 15.11 9.65
C SER A 29 -9.48 14.02 9.15
N GLN A 30 -9.91 12.77 9.34
CA GLN A 30 -9.60 11.71 8.41
C GLN A 30 -10.31 12.18 7.15
N SER A 31 -9.74 13.20 6.50
CA SER A 31 -9.76 13.27 5.06
C SER A 31 -9.28 11.89 4.69
N GLU A 32 -10.20 11.06 4.24
CA GLU A 32 -9.90 10.00 3.30
C GLU A 32 -9.28 10.71 2.09
N SER A 33 -8.07 11.26 2.23
CA SER A 33 -7.38 11.99 1.18
C SER A 33 -7.24 11.01 0.06
N GLU A 34 -7.99 11.23 -1.02
CA GLU A 34 -7.90 10.37 -2.18
C GLU A 34 -6.43 10.29 -2.57
N PRO A 35 -5.90 9.08 -2.79
CA PRO A 35 -4.50 8.96 -3.17
C PRO A 35 -4.29 9.74 -4.47
N GLU A 36 -3.29 10.60 -4.47
CA GLU A 36 -3.00 11.46 -5.61
C GLU A 36 -2.21 10.67 -6.64
N VAL A 37 -2.69 10.69 -7.89
CA VAL A 37 -2.06 9.97 -9.00
C VAL A 37 -0.60 10.37 -9.19
N GLU A 38 -0.26 11.65 -8.96
CA GLU A 38 1.11 12.15 -9.06
C GLU A 38 2.04 11.53 -8.02
N GLY A 39 1.57 11.36 -6.77
CA GLY A 39 2.35 10.72 -5.72
C GLY A 39 2.72 9.29 -6.10
N VAL A 40 1.72 8.48 -6.45
CA VAL A 40 1.88 7.08 -6.86
C VAL A 40 2.77 6.97 -8.11
N MET A 41 2.55 7.82 -9.10
CA MET A 41 3.33 7.81 -10.34
C MET A 41 4.77 8.24 -10.14
N SER A 42 5.02 9.21 -9.27
CA SER A 42 6.37 9.64 -8.91
C SER A 42 7.17 8.47 -8.32
N VAL A 43 6.55 7.69 -7.44
CA VAL A 43 7.16 6.48 -6.85
C VAL A 43 7.49 5.44 -7.92
N LEU A 44 6.53 5.09 -8.77
CA LEU A 44 6.69 4.05 -9.79
C LEU A 44 7.74 4.45 -10.84
N ASN A 45 7.73 5.72 -11.26
CA ASN A 45 8.74 6.25 -12.18
C ASN A 45 10.13 6.30 -11.54
N GLY A 46 10.22 6.59 -10.24
CA GLY A 46 11.46 6.50 -9.47
C GLY A 46 12.03 5.07 -9.48
N ALA A 47 11.20 4.06 -9.20
CA ALA A 47 11.59 2.66 -9.27
C ALA A 47 12.01 2.25 -10.70
N LEU A 48 11.31 2.75 -11.72
CA LEU A 48 11.65 2.53 -13.12
C LEU A 48 13.00 3.15 -13.51
N ALA A 49 13.29 4.37 -13.01
CA ALA A 49 14.57 5.03 -13.25
C ALA A 49 15.74 4.25 -12.62
N ALA A 50 15.52 3.65 -11.43
CA ALA A 50 16.47 2.72 -10.84
C ALA A 50 16.69 1.49 -11.74
N CYS A 51 15.61 0.92 -12.29
CA CYS A 51 15.68 -0.21 -13.25
C CYS A 51 16.45 0.14 -14.52
N ARG A 52 16.34 1.36 -15.07
CA ARG A 52 17.05 1.75 -16.30
C ARG A 52 18.56 1.57 -16.25
N ARG A 53 19.16 1.55 -15.05
CA ARG A 53 20.61 1.41 -14.86
C ARG A 53 21.10 -0.03 -14.98
N ALA A 54 20.22 -1.01 -14.83
CA ALA A 54 20.60 -2.42 -14.73
C ALA A 54 19.77 -3.35 -15.64
N VAL A 55 18.60 -2.91 -16.10
CA VAL A 55 17.78 -3.66 -17.07
C VAL A 55 17.88 -3.02 -18.46
N LYS A 56 17.66 -3.82 -19.51
CA LYS A 56 17.60 -3.35 -20.90
C LYS A 56 16.57 -2.22 -21.06
N ALA A 57 16.94 -1.20 -21.82
CA ALA A 57 16.09 -0.04 -22.10
C ALA A 57 14.72 -0.41 -22.67
N GLN A 58 14.62 -1.49 -23.45
CA GLN A 58 13.35 -2.00 -23.98
C GLN A 58 12.37 -2.40 -22.86
N VAL A 59 12.85 -3.05 -21.80
CA VAL A 59 12.02 -3.46 -20.66
C VAL A 59 11.50 -2.23 -19.93
N CYS A 60 12.39 -1.26 -19.67
CA CYS A 60 12.01 -0.03 -19.02
C CYS A 60 11.02 0.78 -19.87
N ASN A 61 11.16 0.77 -21.19
CA ASN A 61 10.23 1.46 -22.09
C ASN A 61 8.84 0.78 -22.10
N GLU A 62 8.79 -0.55 -22.11
CA GLU A 62 7.53 -1.28 -22.05
C GLU A 62 6.81 -1.05 -20.71
N VAL A 63 7.53 -1.06 -19.60
CA VAL A 63 6.96 -0.72 -18.28
C VAL A 63 6.48 0.73 -18.25
N ALA A 64 7.25 1.69 -18.78
CA ALA A 64 6.86 3.10 -18.87
C ALA A 64 5.53 3.28 -19.61
N LYS A 65 5.37 2.62 -20.77
CA LYS A 65 4.12 2.67 -21.54
C LYS A 65 2.93 2.15 -20.73
N ARG A 66 3.12 1.05 -19.99
CA ARG A 66 2.05 0.47 -19.15
C ARG A 66 1.72 1.38 -17.96
N LEU A 67 2.70 2.01 -17.33
CA LEU A 67 2.46 3.01 -16.28
C LEU A 67 1.65 4.20 -16.82
N HIS A 68 1.92 4.63 -18.05
CA HIS A 68 1.15 5.71 -18.66
C HIS A 68 -0.31 5.32 -18.94
N LEU A 69 -0.57 4.07 -19.33
CA LEU A 69 -1.95 3.55 -19.46
C LEU A 69 -2.70 3.51 -18.12
N MET A 70 -1.99 3.21 -17.03
CA MET A 70 -2.55 3.31 -15.67
C MET A 70 -2.89 4.76 -15.32
N GLU A 71 -2.00 5.72 -15.63
CA GLU A 71 -2.25 7.16 -15.47
C GLU A 71 -3.52 7.60 -16.17
N ASP A 72 -3.64 7.20 -17.44
CA ASP A 72 -4.76 7.56 -18.29
C ASP A 72 -6.06 6.98 -17.73
N SER A 73 -6.04 5.71 -17.30
CA SER A 73 -7.18 5.05 -16.65
C SER A 73 -7.57 5.73 -15.33
N TRP A 74 -6.59 6.26 -14.59
CA TRP A 74 -6.82 7.02 -13.36
C TRP A 74 -7.43 8.39 -13.65
N ARG A 75 -6.85 9.17 -14.58
CA ARG A 75 -7.32 10.51 -14.95
C ARG A 75 -8.66 10.50 -15.68
N SER A 76 -8.92 9.47 -16.48
CA SER A 76 -10.21 9.26 -17.14
C SER A 76 -11.32 8.82 -16.16
N GLY A 77 -10.98 8.55 -14.90
CA GLY A 77 -11.95 8.10 -13.90
C GLY A 77 -12.38 6.64 -14.06
N ARG A 78 -11.73 5.88 -14.95
CA ARG A 78 -12.00 4.45 -15.18
C ARG A 78 -11.45 3.55 -14.08
N LEU A 79 -10.57 4.07 -13.23
CA LEU A 79 -10.02 3.38 -12.06
C LEU A 79 -10.90 3.62 -10.82
N SER A 80 -11.40 2.56 -10.23
CA SER A 80 -12.16 2.60 -8.98
C SER A 80 -11.32 3.06 -7.79
N LEU A 81 -11.93 3.78 -6.84
CA LEU A 81 -11.30 4.21 -5.58
C LEU A 81 -10.53 3.09 -4.82
N PRO A 82 -11.08 1.87 -4.65
CA PRO A 82 -10.33 0.77 -4.02
C PRO A 82 -9.06 0.38 -4.78
N VAL A 83 -9.05 0.46 -6.11
CA VAL A 83 -7.85 0.18 -6.93
C VAL A 83 -6.81 1.27 -6.70
N ARG A 84 -7.23 2.54 -6.69
CA ARG A 84 -6.35 3.68 -6.41
C ARG A 84 -5.68 3.58 -5.04
N ARG A 85 -6.46 3.25 -4.00
CA ARG A 85 -5.98 3.03 -2.63
C ARG A 85 -4.96 1.89 -2.55
N ARG A 86 -5.25 0.76 -3.19
CA ARG A 86 -4.33 -0.38 -3.22
C ARG A 86 -3.06 -0.05 -3.99
N MET A 87 -3.15 0.73 -5.06
CA MET A 87 -1.97 1.13 -5.85
C MET A 87 -1.05 2.07 -5.06
N ASP A 88 -1.63 2.98 -4.27
CA ASP A 88 -0.89 3.80 -3.32
C ASP A 88 -0.11 2.94 -2.33
N THR A 89 -0.78 1.98 -1.68
CA THR A 89 -0.14 1.01 -0.78
C THR A 89 0.95 0.20 -1.50
N LEU A 90 0.70 -0.28 -2.71
CA LEU A 90 1.67 -1.03 -3.51
C LEU A 90 2.92 -0.18 -3.77
N SER A 91 2.74 1.09 -4.12
CA SER A 91 3.85 2.03 -4.35
C SER A 91 4.65 2.28 -3.07
N ALA A 92 3.99 2.40 -1.91
CA ALA A 92 4.67 2.53 -0.63
C ALA A 92 5.48 1.27 -0.27
N GLU A 93 4.95 0.07 -0.53
CA GLU A 93 5.69 -1.18 -0.29
C GLU A 93 6.87 -1.35 -1.26
N LEU A 94 6.74 -0.90 -2.52
CA LEU A 94 7.86 -0.85 -3.47
C LEU A 94 9.01 0.03 -2.93
N GLN A 95 8.72 1.21 -2.36
CA GLN A 95 9.77 2.06 -1.78
C GLN A 95 10.47 1.43 -0.58
N LYS A 96 9.73 0.69 0.24
CA LYS A 96 10.28 -0.04 1.40
C LYS A 96 11.06 -1.30 0.99
N GLY A 97 11.09 -1.65 -0.30
CA GLY A 97 11.70 -2.89 -0.79
C GLY A 97 10.92 -4.15 -0.41
N ARG A 98 9.65 -4.03 -0.02
CA ARG A 98 8.79 -5.15 0.39
C ARG A 98 8.06 -5.73 -0.81
N TRP A 99 8.82 -6.38 -1.69
CA TRP A 99 8.32 -6.94 -2.95
C TRP A 99 7.23 -7.99 -2.75
N ASP A 100 7.31 -8.82 -1.71
CA ASP A 100 6.29 -9.82 -1.39
C ASP A 100 4.95 -9.18 -1.01
N ALA A 101 4.98 -8.09 -0.23
CA ALA A 101 3.78 -7.34 0.12
C ALA A 101 3.16 -6.66 -1.11
N ALA A 102 4.00 -6.12 -2.00
CA ALA A 102 3.54 -5.57 -3.28
C ALA A 102 2.89 -6.65 -4.17
N ASP A 103 3.45 -7.87 -4.20
CA ASP A 103 2.87 -8.99 -4.96
C ASP A 103 1.54 -9.47 -4.37
N ASP A 104 1.38 -9.45 -3.05
CA ASP A 104 0.11 -9.79 -2.38
C ASP A 104 -1.00 -8.80 -2.75
N ILE A 105 -0.68 -7.49 -2.78
CA ILE A 105 -1.61 -6.45 -3.24
C ILE A 105 -1.95 -6.65 -4.72
N HIS A 106 -0.96 -7.00 -5.55
CA HIS A 106 -1.17 -7.34 -6.94
C HIS A 106 -2.14 -8.54 -7.09
N ARG A 107 -1.98 -9.60 -6.30
CA ARG A 107 -2.91 -10.75 -6.31
C ARG A 107 -4.32 -10.35 -5.92
N SER A 108 -4.49 -9.54 -4.87
CA SER A 108 -5.81 -9.02 -4.49
C SER A 108 -6.44 -8.20 -5.61
N LEU A 109 -5.67 -7.33 -6.28
CA LEU A 109 -6.16 -6.54 -7.42
C LEU A 109 -6.57 -7.42 -8.61
N MET A 110 -5.84 -8.50 -8.88
CA MET A 110 -6.18 -9.47 -9.92
C MET A 110 -7.43 -10.30 -9.62
N VAL A 111 -7.83 -10.42 -8.37
CA VAL A 111 -9.06 -11.14 -7.98
C VAL A 111 -10.26 -10.20 -8.03
N ASP A 112 -10.12 -9.00 -7.46
CA ASP A 112 -11.26 -8.09 -7.26
C ASP A 112 -11.56 -7.21 -8.48
N HIS A 113 -10.53 -6.77 -9.21
CA HIS A 113 -10.65 -5.69 -10.23
C HIS A 113 -9.92 -5.98 -11.54
N VAL A 114 -9.78 -7.26 -11.93
CA VAL A 114 -8.97 -7.68 -13.08
C VAL A 114 -9.26 -6.92 -14.38
N THR A 115 -10.52 -6.56 -14.62
CA THR A 115 -10.97 -5.85 -15.82
C THR A 115 -10.38 -4.44 -15.92
N GLU A 116 -10.12 -3.78 -14.80
CA GLU A 116 -9.57 -2.43 -14.72
C GLU A 116 -8.03 -2.44 -14.72
N VAL A 117 -7.43 -3.41 -14.02
CA VAL A 117 -5.99 -3.45 -13.79
C VAL A 117 -5.22 -4.25 -14.87
N SER A 118 -5.88 -5.16 -15.59
CA SER A 118 -5.19 -6.09 -16.51
C SER A 118 -4.44 -5.43 -17.66
N GLN A 119 -4.86 -4.25 -18.11
CA GLN A 119 -4.20 -3.60 -19.24
C GLN A 119 -2.78 -3.14 -18.90
N TRP A 120 -2.53 -2.73 -17.66
CA TRP A 120 -1.27 -2.12 -17.22
C TRP A 120 -0.54 -2.93 -16.14
N MET A 121 -1.22 -3.83 -15.43
CA MET A 121 -0.66 -4.59 -14.30
C MET A 121 0.54 -5.46 -14.69
N VAL A 122 0.62 -5.97 -15.92
CA VAL A 122 1.83 -6.65 -16.42
C VAL A 122 3.08 -5.79 -16.38
N GLY A 123 2.95 -4.48 -16.60
CA GLY A 123 4.06 -3.55 -16.45
C GLY A 123 4.49 -3.44 -15.00
N VAL A 124 3.55 -3.37 -14.07
CA VAL A 124 3.80 -3.27 -12.62
C VAL A 124 4.39 -4.57 -12.06
N LYS A 125 3.85 -5.74 -12.43
CA LYS A 125 4.43 -7.04 -12.07
C LYS A 125 5.87 -7.16 -12.55
N ARG A 126 6.14 -6.72 -13.78
CA ARG A 126 7.50 -6.70 -14.32
C ARG A 126 8.38 -5.73 -13.55
N LEU A 127 7.90 -4.53 -13.23
CA LEU A 127 8.60 -3.59 -12.37
C LEU A 127 9.00 -4.24 -11.04
N ILE A 128 8.06 -4.88 -10.32
CA ILE A 128 8.34 -5.58 -9.05
C ILE A 128 9.47 -6.61 -9.23
N ALA A 129 9.38 -7.45 -10.27
CA ALA A 129 10.39 -8.48 -10.55
C ALA A 129 11.77 -7.87 -10.87
N GLU A 130 11.82 -6.82 -11.69
CA GLU A 130 13.07 -6.15 -12.03
C GLU A 130 13.67 -5.47 -10.80
N THR A 131 12.87 -4.74 -10.01
CA THR A 131 13.35 -4.04 -8.80
C THR A 131 13.87 -5.01 -7.75
N ARG A 132 13.27 -6.20 -7.63
CA ARG A 132 13.79 -7.30 -6.82
C ARG A 132 15.15 -7.80 -7.33
N ASN A 133 15.31 -7.93 -8.64
CA ASN A 133 16.56 -8.35 -9.26
C ASN A 133 17.68 -7.30 -9.07
N LEU A 134 17.34 -6.00 -9.03
CA LEU A 134 18.29 -4.92 -8.75
C LEU A 134 18.87 -4.94 -7.34
N ILE A 135 18.06 -5.37 -6.35
CA ILE A 135 18.47 -5.48 -4.94
C ILE A 135 19.18 -6.81 -4.65
N ALA A 136 19.19 -7.72 -5.61
CA ALA A 136 20.00 -8.94 -5.57
C ALA A 136 21.33 -8.83 -6.38
N PRO A 137 22.16 -7.76 -6.27
CA PRO A 137 23.50 -7.84 -6.79
C PRO A 137 24.32 -8.63 -5.76
N ASP A 138 24.67 -9.87 -6.12
CA ASP A 138 25.94 -10.47 -5.72
C ASP A 138 26.28 -10.47 -4.22
N SER A 139 25.47 -11.15 -3.39
CA SER A 139 25.97 -11.73 -2.11
C SER A 139 26.42 -13.19 -2.32
N ALA A 140 27.02 -13.51 -3.47
CA ALA A 140 27.46 -14.87 -3.83
C ALA A 140 28.93 -14.94 -4.28
N ALA A 141 29.76 -13.96 -3.89
CA ALA A 141 31.21 -14.05 -3.97
C ALA A 141 31.84 -13.80 -2.58
N GLU A 142 31.74 -14.78 -1.66
CA GLU A 142 32.89 -15.38 -0.95
C GLU A 142 32.44 -16.49 0.06
N ALA A 143 32.97 -17.71 -0.18
CA ALA A 143 33.13 -18.92 0.67
C ALA A 143 31.95 -19.92 0.96
N PRO A 144 32.17 -21.27 0.82
CA PRO A 144 31.15 -22.35 0.96
C PRO A 144 31.22 -23.10 2.33
N PRO A 145 30.41 -24.16 2.61
CA PRO A 145 29.21 -24.17 3.48
C PRO A 145 29.39 -24.98 4.80
N PRO A 146 28.40 -25.00 5.71
CA PRO A 146 27.42 -26.09 5.62
C PRO A 146 25.96 -25.69 5.95
N THR A 147 25.05 -26.25 5.14
CA THR A 147 23.71 -26.71 5.55
C THR A 147 22.69 -25.64 5.99
N VAL A 148 21.98 -25.07 5.02
CA VAL A 148 20.53 -24.90 5.17
C VAL A 148 19.82 -25.18 3.85
N ALA A 149 18.73 -25.90 3.98
CA ALA A 149 17.98 -26.60 2.93
C ALA A 149 17.55 -25.71 1.75
N PRO A 150 17.36 -26.31 0.57
CA PRO A 150 16.68 -25.62 -0.52
C PRO A 150 15.21 -25.48 -0.14
N CYS A 151 14.77 -24.26 0.19
CA CYS A 151 13.36 -23.93 0.10
C CYS A 151 12.98 -23.94 -1.38
N HIS A 152 12.66 -25.14 -1.88
CA HIS A 152 11.77 -25.30 -3.01
C HIS A 152 10.49 -24.50 -2.74
N GLY A 153 10.11 -23.65 -3.68
CA GLY A 153 8.75 -23.14 -3.75
C GLY A 153 8.63 -21.62 -3.79
N PHE A 154 8.88 -21.04 -4.96
CA PHE A 154 7.74 -20.42 -5.62
C PHE A 154 7.91 -20.61 -7.12
N VAL A 155 7.20 -21.61 -7.62
CA VAL A 155 6.93 -21.78 -9.05
C VAL A 155 6.54 -20.41 -9.59
N SER A 156 7.28 -20.00 -10.61
CA SER A 156 7.01 -18.82 -11.40
C SER A 156 5.55 -18.84 -11.86
N LEU A 157 4.67 -18.17 -11.11
CA LEU A 157 3.32 -17.79 -11.56
C LEU A 157 3.41 -16.65 -12.60
N ALA A 158 4.54 -16.55 -13.30
CA ALA A 158 4.72 -15.72 -14.47
C ALA A 158 4.00 -16.32 -15.70
N SER A 159 3.70 -17.62 -15.68
CA SER A 159 3.14 -18.33 -16.84
C SER A 159 1.60 -18.38 -16.92
N PHE A 160 0.87 -17.90 -15.90
CA PHE A 160 -0.60 -18.01 -15.88
C PHE A 160 -1.35 -16.74 -16.31
N TRP A 161 -0.62 -15.72 -16.76
CA TRP A 161 -1.19 -14.45 -17.20
C TRP A 161 -0.72 -14.10 -18.61
N ALA A 162 -0.75 -15.11 -19.47
CA ALA A 162 -0.61 -15.03 -20.90
C ALA A 162 -1.60 -16.06 -21.47
N GLY A 163 -2.89 -15.73 -21.34
CA GLY A 163 -3.99 -16.39 -22.04
C GLY A 163 -4.68 -15.36 -22.90
#